data_AF-A0AAU8FJC8-F1
#
_entry.id   AF-A0AAU8FJC8-F1
#
_cell.length_a   1.000
_cell.length_b   1.000
_cell.length_c   1.000
_cell.angle_alpha   90.00
_cell.angle_beta   90.00
_cell.angle_gamma   90.00
#
_symmetry.space_group_name_H-M   'P 1'
#
loop_
_entity.id
_entity.type
_entity.pdbx_description
1 polymer ?
#
loop_
_entity_poly.entity_id
_entity_poly.type
_entity_poly.pdbx_seq_one_letter_code
_entity_poly.pdbx_strand_id
1 'polypeptide(L)'
;MGVDMQAAGDDTPTHELNLWQKKNMLPFNNLKHVVAHELVHVQQENMAGDTTLLCHAIKEGMADFLGELISGKTANHRLHVWAAGNERKVWEEFKKEMYLNRYHNWIANSSQETADRPADLGYWVGYQICKAYFDRAADKKKAVHDMLNIKDYKAFLTESKADEKLSGGSKF
;
A
#
# COMPACT_ATOMS: atom_id res chain seq x y z
N MET A 1 -1.01 10.10 -11.46
CA MET A 1 -1.07 8.91 -12.33
C MET A 1 0.33 8.33 -12.37
N GLY A 2 0.52 7.13 -11.81
CA GLY A 2 1.80 6.40 -11.77
C GLY A 2 2.03 5.46 -12.96
N VAL A 3 1.40 5.73 -14.11
CA VAL A 3 1.44 4.86 -15.30
C VAL A 3 2.65 5.12 -16.21
N ASP A 4 3.39 6.21 -15.99
CA ASP A 4 4.45 6.69 -16.90
C ASP A 4 5.67 5.75 -17.01
N MET A 5 5.84 4.81 -16.08
CA MET A 5 6.96 3.85 -16.07
C MET A 5 6.55 2.42 -16.51
N GLN A 6 5.41 2.28 -17.20
CA GLN A 6 4.80 0.97 -17.47
C GLN A 6 4.69 0.68 -18.97
N ALA A 7 5.80 0.24 -19.55
CA ALA A 7 5.86 -0.33 -20.90
C ALA A 7 7.23 -0.98 -21.18
N ALA A 8 7.99 -1.35 -20.14
CA ALA A 8 9.34 -1.87 -20.32
C ALA A 8 9.31 -3.24 -21.01
N GLY A 9 10.02 -3.37 -22.13
CA GLY A 9 10.35 -4.65 -22.76
C GLY A 9 11.75 -5.14 -22.34
N ASP A 10 12.07 -6.40 -22.65
CA ASP A 10 13.33 -7.05 -22.23
C ASP A 10 14.59 -6.30 -22.70
N ASP A 11 14.52 -5.61 -23.85
CA ASP A 11 15.63 -4.85 -24.43
C ASP A 11 15.70 -3.38 -23.94
N THR A 12 14.86 -2.99 -22.99
CA THR A 12 14.82 -1.60 -22.50
C THR A 12 16.12 -1.25 -21.78
N PRO A 13 16.91 -0.25 -22.26
CA PRO A 13 18.16 0.10 -21.59
C PRO A 13 17.90 0.65 -20.18
N THR A 14 18.46 0.01 -19.16
CA THR A 14 18.27 0.43 -17.76
C THR A 14 19.55 0.93 -17.08
N HIS A 15 20.69 0.94 -17.76
CA HIS A 15 22.00 1.16 -17.12
C HIS A 15 22.13 2.53 -16.42
N GLU A 16 21.52 3.59 -16.95
CA GLU A 16 21.53 4.94 -16.37
C GLU A 16 20.51 5.14 -15.23
N LEU A 17 19.63 4.16 -14.99
CA LEU A 17 18.57 4.27 -14.00
C LEU A 17 19.05 3.97 -12.58
N ASN A 18 18.50 4.71 -11.62
CA ASN A 18 18.73 4.46 -10.20
C ASN A 18 17.99 3.18 -9.73
N LEU A 19 18.27 2.74 -8.50
CA LEU A 19 17.72 1.50 -7.94
C LEU A 19 16.19 1.49 -7.94
N TRP A 20 15.56 2.59 -7.52
CA TRP A 20 14.11 2.70 -7.47
C TRP A 20 13.51 2.67 -8.87
N GLN A 21 14.07 3.39 -9.83
CA GLN A 21 13.60 3.40 -11.23
C GLN A 21 13.66 2.00 -11.84
N LYS A 22 14.78 1.28 -11.67
CA LYS A 22 14.92 -0.10 -12.16
C LYS A 22 13.85 -1.04 -11.59
N LYS A 23 13.52 -0.90 -10.30
CA LYS A 23 12.54 -1.76 -9.61
C LYS A 23 11.08 -1.40 -9.90
N ASN A 24 10.81 -0.19 -10.39
CA ASN A 24 9.45 0.30 -10.68
C ASN A 24 9.16 0.42 -12.18
N MET A 25 10.11 0.07 -13.06
CA MET A 25 9.82 -0.19 -14.47
C MET A 25 9.09 -1.53 -14.59
N LEU A 26 7.79 -1.45 -14.92
CA LEU A 26 6.94 -2.64 -15.01
C LEU A 26 6.69 -3.02 -16.47
N PRO A 27 6.64 -4.34 -16.78
CA PRO A 27 6.18 -4.82 -18.08
C PRO A 27 4.74 -4.38 -18.36
N PHE A 28 4.38 -4.24 -19.63
CA PHE A 28 3.03 -3.84 -20.06
C PHE A 28 1.91 -4.71 -19.45
N ASN A 29 2.16 -6.01 -19.26
CA ASN A 29 1.18 -6.93 -18.65
C ASN A 29 0.82 -6.58 -17.19
N ASN A 30 1.64 -5.77 -16.51
CA ASN A 30 1.37 -5.30 -15.16
C ASN A 30 0.53 -4.01 -15.13
N LEU A 31 0.32 -3.36 -16.28
CA LEU A 31 -0.45 -2.10 -16.37
C LEU A 31 -1.86 -2.22 -15.79
N LYS A 32 -2.51 -3.36 -15.99
CA LYS A 32 -3.84 -3.64 -15.44
C LYS A 32 -3.91 -3.52 -13.92
N HIS A 33 -2.81 -3.82 -13.21
CA HIS A 33 -2.76 -3.72 -11.75
C HIS A 33 -2.70 -2.27 -11.29
N VAL A 34 -1.96 -1.42 -12.01
CA VAL A 34 -1.90 0.00 -11.70
C VAL A 34 -3.15 0.73 -12.12
N VAL A 35 -3.74 0.38 -13.27
CA VAL A 35 -5.05 0.91 -13.66
C VAL A 35 -6.11 0.59 -12.60
N ALA A 36 -6.10 -0.63 -12.05
CA ALA A 36 -7.01 -0.99 -10.97
C ALA A 36 -6.76 -0.19 -9.68
N HIS A 37 -5.50 0.04 -9.32
CA HIS A 37 -5.13 0.90 -8.18
C HIS A 37 -5.66 2.34 -8.37
N GLU A 38 -5.38 2.97 -9.51
CA GLU A 38 -5.81 4.34 -9.80
C GLU A 38 -7.34 4.46 -9.88
N LEU A 39 -8.03 3.42 -10.36
CA LEU A 39 -9.49 3.35 -10.35
C LEU A 39 -10.06 3.40 -8.93
N VAL A 40 -9.39 2.79 -7.94
CA VAL A 40 -9.85 2.84 -6.54
C VAL A 40 -9.74 4.26 -5.99
N HIS A 41 -8.71 5.03 -6.35
CA HIS A 41 -8.60 6.42 -5.92
C HIS A 41 -9.77 7.30 -6.39
N VAL A 42 -10.34 7.03 -7.56
CA VAL A 42 -11.56 7.73 -8.02
C VAL A 42 -12.73 7.48 -7.06
N GLN A 43 -12.80 6.31 -6.44
CA GLN A 43 -13.86 5.93 -5.51
C GLN A 43 -13.64 6.44 -4.07
N GLN A 44 -12.49 7.05 -3.78
CA GLN A 44 -12.12 7.53 -2.44
C GLN A 44 -12.57 8.98 -2.15
N GLU A 45 -13.44 9.56 -2.99
CA GLU A 45 -13.90 10.96 -2.88
C GLU A 45 -14.64 11.26 -1.56
N ASN A 46 -15.29 10.26 -0.96
CA ASN A 46 -16.14 10.42 0.22
C ASN A 46 -15.42 10.20 1.56
N MET A 47 -14.12 9.91 1.54
CA MET A 47 -13.33 9.66 2.76
C MET A 47 -13.03 10.97 3.50
N ALA A 48 -12.93 10.91 4.84
CA ALA A 48 -12.57 12.08 5.64
C ALA A 48 -11.17 12.61 5.30
N GLY A 49 -11.01 13.94 5.31
CA GLY A 49 -9.70 14.58 5.21
C GLY A 49 -8.93 14.47 6.52
N ASP A 50 -7.65 14.11 6.43
CA ASP A 50 -6.72 13.94 7.56
C ASP A 50 -5.28 14.06 7.00
N THR A 51 -4.35 14.60 7.78
CA THR A 51 -2.97 14.86 7.38
C THR A 51 -1.96 13.86 7.92
N THR A 52 -2.41 12.89 8.71
CA THR A 52 -1.58 11.88 9.34
C THR A 52 -1.03 10.87 8.33
N LEU A 53 0.15 10.33 8.62
CA LEU A 53 0.70 9.20 7.87
C LEU A 53 -0.30 8.03 7.79
N LEU A 54 -1.07 7.76 8.84
CA LEU A 54 -2.09 6.71 8.86
C LEU A 54 -3.14 6.90 7.75
N CYS A 55 -3.66 8.12 7.59
CA CYS A 55 -4.59 8.46 6.51
C CYS A 55 -3.99 8.16 5.14
N HIS A 56 -2.80 8.70 4.87
CA HIS A 56 -2.14 8.50 3.58
C HIS A 56 -1.84 7.02 3.30
N ALA A 57 -1.33 6.29 4.29
CA ALA A 57 -1.05 4.86 4.16
C ALA A 57 -2.33 4.07 3.86
N ILE A 58 -3.42 4.31 4.60
CA ILE A 58 -4.70 3.64 4.36
C ILE A 58 -5.22 3.94 2.95
N LYS A 59 -5.14 5.18 2.45
CA LYS A 59 -5.61 5.52 1.10
C LYS A 59 -4.84 4.79 0.01
N GLU A 60 -3.51 4.83 0.07
CA GLU A 60 -2.63 4.17 -0.91
C GLU A 60 -2.74 2.63 -0.82
N GLY A 61 -2.69 2.09 0.40
CA GLY A 61 -2.79 0.67 0.63
C GLY A 61 -4.17 0.08 0.33
N MET A 62 -5.25 0.86 0.48
CA MET A 62 -6.59 0.47 0.04
C MET A 62 -6.66 0.38 -1.48
N ALA A 63 -6.02 1.31 -2.20
CA ALA A 63 -5.94 1.27 -3.65
C ALA A 63 -5.18 0.02 -4.13
N ASP A 64 -4.09 -0.35 -3.46
CA ASP A 64 -3.39 -1.62 -3.73
C ASP A 64 -4.27 -2.85 -3.42
N PHE A 65 -4.93 -2.88 -2.27
CA PHE A 65 -5.71 -4.04 -1.84
C PHE A 65 -6.96 -4.27 -2.70
N LEU A 66 -7.78 -3.22 -2.89
CA LEU A 66 -8.96 -3.32 -3.74
C LEU A 66 -8.57 -3.49 -5.21
N GLY A 67 -7.47 -2.86 -5.65
CA GLY A 67 -6.89 -3.06 -6.97
C GLY A 67 -6.47 -4.52 -7.20
N GLU A 68 -5.91 -5.19 -6.19
CA GLU A 68 -5.63 -6.63 -6.24
C GLU A 68 -6.91 -7.46 -6.35
N LEU A 69 -7.96 -7.16 -5.58
CA LEU A 69 -9.24 -7.87 -5.70
C LEU A 69 -9.85 -7.76 -7.10
N ILE A 70 -9.61 -6.65 -7.80
CA ILE A 70 -10.09 -6.40 -9.17
C ILE A 70 -9.21 -7.10 -10.22
N SER A 71 -7.89 -7.00 -10.08
CA SER A 71 -6.94 -7.34 -11.16
C SER A 71 -6.11 -8.61 -10.92
N GLY A 72 -6.21 -9.19 -9.72
CA GLY A 72 -5.57 -10.44 -9.30
C GLY A 72 -4.17 -10.29 -8.69
N LYS A 73 -3.54 -9.10 -8.73
CA LYS A 73 -2.27 -8.80 -8.04
C LYS A 73 -2.22 -7.34 -7.61
N THR A 74 -1.52 -7.06 -6.52
CA THR A 74 -1.16 -5.69 -6.12
C THR A 74 -0.20 -5.04 -7.12
N ALA A 75 -0.34 -3.73 -7.32
CA ALA A 75 0.57 -2.90 -8.11
C ALA A 75 1.99 -2.88 -7.52
N ASN A 76 2.10 -2.96 -6.19
CA ASN A 76 3.35 -2.87 -5.43
C ASN A 76 3.86 -4.23 -4.93
N HIS A 77 3.79 -5.28 -5.76
CA HIS A 77 4.18 -6.65 -5.38
C HIS A 77 5.60 -6.75 -4.77
N ARG A 78 6.54 -5.89 -5.21
CA ARG A 78 7.91 -5.83 -4.65
C ARG A 78 7.93 -5.58 -3.14
N LEU A 79 6.98 -4.80 -2.62
CA LEU A 79 6.90 -4.50 -1.19
C LEU A 79 6.49 -5.73 -0.40
N HIS A 80 5.57 -6.55 -0.93
CA HIS A 80 5.15 -7.80 -0.28
C HIS A 80 6.30 -8.82 -0.21
N VAL A 81 7.06 -8.95 -1.31
CA VAL A 81 8.23 -9.84 -1.35
C VAL A 81 9.27 -9.42 -0.31
N TRP A 82 9.56 -8.12 -0.19
CA TRP A 82 10.54 -7.62 0.76
C TRP A 82 10.04 -7.67 2.22
N ALA A 83 8.75 -7.36 2.44
CA ALA A 83 8.16 -7.33 3.78
C ALA A 83 8.04 -8.72 4.41
N ALA A 84 8.07 -9.79 3.62
CA ALA A 84 8.10 -11.16 4.12
C ALA A 84 9.29 -11.38 5.08
N GLY A 85 9.01 -11.68 6.34
CA GLY A 85 9.99 -11.80 7.42
C GLY A 85 10.39 -10.47 8.10
N ASN A 86 9.93 -9.33 7.58
CA ASN A 86 10.15 -7.98 8.14
C ASN A 86 8.88 -7.34 8.72
N GLU A 87 7.75 -8.03 8.72
CA GLU A 87 6.41 -7.48 8.95
C GLU A 87 6.31 -6.75 10.29
N ARG A 88 6.73 -7.43 11.37
CA ARG A 88 6.73 -6.86 12.72
C ARG A 88 7.63 -5.63 12.82
N LYS A 89 8.82 -5.67 12.20
CA LYS A 89 9.77 -4.54 12.22
C LYS A 89 9.14 -3.31 11.55
N VAL A 90 8.59 -3.49 10.35
CA VAL A 90 7.92 -2.44 9.59
C VAL A 90 6.75 -1.87 10.40
N TRP A 91 5.93 -2.72 11.02
CA TRP A 91 4.79 -2.28 11.81
C TRP A 91 5.19 -1.47 13.05
N GLU A 92 6.20 -1.92 13.81
CA GLU A 92 6.69 -1.20 14.99
C GLU A 92 7.34 0.15 14.64
N GLU A 93 8.01 0.24 13.50
CA GLU A 93 8.52 1.52 12.99
C GLU A 93 7.37 2.45 12.58
N PHE A 94 6.37 1.93 11.86
CA PHE A 94 5.22 2.70 11.39
C PHE A 94 4.42 3.29 12.56
N LYS A 95 4.17 2.51 13.61
CA LYS A 95 3.42 2.95 14.80
C LYS A 95 4.01 4.19 15.47
N LYS A 96 5.32 4.41 15.36
CA LYS A 96 6.01 5.59 15.94
C LYS A 96 5.68 6.88 15.20
N GLU A 97 5.33 6.79 13.91
CA GLU A 97 5.12 7.95 13.03
C GLU A 97 3.68 8.10 12.55
N MET A 98 2.83 7.08 12.67
CA MET A 98 1.51 7.01 12.02
C MET A 98 0.57 8.19 12.31
N TYR A 99 0.72 8.87 13.45
CA TYR A 99 -0.11 10.02 13.83
C TYR A 99 0.55 11.38 13.58
N LEU A 100 1.74 11.41 12.98
CA LEU A 100 2.40 12.65 12.60
C LEU A 100 1.84 13.17 11.28
N ASN A 101 1.77 14.50 11.14
CA ASN A 101 1.56 15.17 9.86
C ASN A 101 2.84 15.14 9.01
N ARG A 102 3.27 13.92 8.66
CA ARG A 102 4.52 13.64 7.97
C ARG A 102 4.48 12.25 7.35
N TYR A 103 4.38 12.17 6.02
CA TYR A 103 4.37 10.88 5.31
C TYR A 103 5.66 10.59 4.51
N HIS A 104 6.57 11.55 4.35
CA HIS A 104 7.74 11.47 3.46
C HIS A 104 8.79 10.41 3.84
N ASN A 105 8.68 9.75 4.99
CA ASN A 105 9.53 8.62 5.36
C ASN A 105 8.96 7.26 4.90
N TRP A 106 7.73 7.27 4.38
CA TRP A 106 6.92 6.08 4.15
C TRP A 106 6.23 6.05 2.79
N ILE A 107 5.97 7.22 2.19
CA ILE A 107 5.22 7.40 0.95
C ILE A 107 5.94 8.42 0.07
N ALA A 108 6.04 8.13 -1.23
CA ALA A 108 6.70 8.95 -2.25
C ALA A 108 8.15 9.30 -1.88
N ASN A 109 8.86 8.34 -1.27
CA ASN A 109 10.19 8.54 -0.69
C ASN A 109 11.29 7.79 -1.47
N SER A 110 11.16 7.77 -2.80
CA SER A 110 12.08 7.09 -3.72
C SER A 110 13.55 7.47 -3.55
N SER A 111 13.84 8.72 -3.16
CA SER A 111 15.20 9.20 -2.88
C SER A 111 15.85 8.55 -1.66
N GLN A 112 15.08 7.83 -0.83
CA GLN A 112 15.55 7.13 0.36
C GLN A 112 15.63 5.60 0.16
N GLU A 113 15.33 5.09 -1.04
CA GLU A 113 15.37 3.64 -1.33
C GLU A 113 16.80 3.09 -1.14
N THR A 114 16.90 2.01 -0.36
CA THR A 114 18.11 1.19 -0.23
C THR A 114 17.80 -0.29 -0.47
N ALA A 115 18.83 -1.13 -0.55
CA ALA A 115 18.63 -2.58 -0.64
C ALA A 115 17.88 -3.15 0.58
N ASP A 116 18.13 -2.57 1.75
CA ASP A 116 17.57 -3.00 3.04
C ASP A 116 16.32 -2.21 3.46
N ARG A 117 15.85 -1.28 2.63
CA ARG A 117 14.61 -0.54 2.86
C ARG A 117 14.05 -0.02 1.53
N PRO A 118 13.04 -0.67 0.95
CA PRO A 118 12.38 -0.14 -0.23
C PRO A 118 11.62 1.15 0.13
N ALA A 119 11.50 2.05 -0.85
CA ALA A 119 10.58 3.17 -0.74
C ALA A 119 9.13 2.67 -0.72
N ASP A 120 8.21 3.54 -0.29
CA ASP A 120 6.76 3.35 -0.36
C ASP A 120 6.20 2.25 0.56
N LEU A 121 6.94 1.86 1.62
CA LEU A 121 6.47 0.89 2.62
C LEU A 121 5.14 1.24 3.29
N GLY A 122 4.73 2.51 3.28
CA GLY A 122 3.41 2.94 3.74
C GLY A 122 2.25 2.29 2.97
N TYR A 123 2.44 1.98 1.68
CA TYR A 123 1.46 1.27 0.85
C TYR A 123 1.20 -0.13 1.40
N TRP A 124 2.29 -0.87 1.69
CA TRP A 124 2.19 -2.19 2.29
C TRP A 124 1.50 -2.15 3.66
N VAL A 125 1.84 -1.20 4.53
CA VAL A 125 1.18 -1.09 5.83
C VAL A 125 -0.32 -0.83 5.69
N GLY A 126 -0.71 0.14 4.85
CA GLY A 126 -2.12 0.43 4.58
C GLY A 126 -2.88 -0.75 3.99
N TYR A 127 -2.24 -1.49 3.08
CA TYR A 127 -2.78 -2.71 2.49
C TYR A 127 -3.12 -3.71 3.60
N GLN A 128 -2.18 -3.94 4.53
CA GLN A 128 -2.37 -4.92 5.60
C GLN A 128 -3.49 -4.52 6.55
N ILE A 129 -3.67 -3.21 6.81
CA ILE A 129 -4.79 -2.68 7.60
C ILE A 129 -6.12 -2.97 6.88
N CYS A 130 -6.22 -2.62 5.59
CA CYS A 130 -7.44 -2.83 4.80
C CYS A 130 -7.78 -4.31 4.66
N LYS A 131 -6.78 -5.16 4.36
CA LYS A 131 -6.93 -6.61 4.29
C LYS A 131 -7.34 -7.20 5.63
N ALA A 132 -6.79 -6.75 6.76
CA ALA A 132 -7.18 -7.22 8.08
C ALA A 132 -8.67 -6.94 8.37
N TYR A 133 -9.14 -5.74 8.03
CA TYR A 133 -10.56 -5.36 8.13
C TYR A 133 -11.46 -6.19 7.19
N PHE A 134 -11.04 -6.36 5.94
CA PHE A 134 -11.78 -7.13 4.96
C PHE A 134 -11.89 -8.61 5.35
N ASP A 135 -10.78 -9.25 5.74
CA ASP A 135 -10.72 -10.68 6.07
C ASP A 135 -11.67 -11.05 7.21
N ARG A 136 -11.77 -10.18 8.24
CA ARG A 136 -12.63 -10.43 9.41
C ARG A 136 -14.11 -10.11 9.18
N ALA A 137 -14.44 -9.29 8.19
CA ALA A 137 -15.81 -8.91 7.94
C ALA A 137 -16.63 -10.12 7.42
N ALA A 138 -17.80 -10.35 8.01
CA ALA A 138 -18.73 -11.36 7.52
C ALA A 138 -19.33 -10.95 6.15
N ASP A 139 -19.69 -9.67 6.02
CA ASP A 139 -20.15 -9.08 4.78
C ASP A 139 -19.01 -8.33 4.08
N LYS A 140 -18.47 -8.93 3.01
CA LYS A 140 -17.39 -8.34 2.22
C LYS A 140 -17.82 -7.10 1.45
N LYS A 141 -19.08 -6.99 1.04
CA LYS A 141 -19.60 -5.81 0.33
C LYS A 141 -19.68 -4.63 1.29
N LYS A 142 -20.20 -4.88 2.50
CA LYS A 142 -20.18 -3.89 3.57
C LYS A 142 -18.75 -3.46 3.90
N ALA A 143 -17.80 -4.39 3.98
CA ALA A 143 -16.41 -4.04 4.25
C ALA A 143 -15.80 -3.10 3.20
N VAL A 144 -16.05 -3.36 1.90
CA VAL A 144 -15.62 -2.47 0.82
C VAL A 144 -16.28 -1.10 0.92
N HIS A 145 -17.58 -1.06 1.20
CA HIS A 145 -18.30 0.19 1.42
C HIS A 145 -17.72 0.98 2.59
N ASP A 146 -17.47 0.34 3.73
CA ASP A 146 -16.92 0.98 4.93
C ASP A 146 -15.52 1.55 4.65
N MET A 147 -14.65 0.79 3.95
CA MET A 147 -13.33 1.25 3.52
C MET A 147 -13.41 2.52 2.68
N LEU A 148 -14.28 2.56 1.67
CA LEU A 148 -14.44 3.73 0.79
C LEU A 148 -15.13 4.93 1.46
N ASN A 149 -15.63 4.77 2.70
CA ASN A 149 -16.37 5.79 3.43
C ASN A 149 -15.82 6.06 4.85
N ILE A 150 -14.54 5.76 5.10
CA ILE A 150 -13.91 5.99 6.41
C ILE A 150 -14.07 7.45 6.86
N LYS A 151 -14.58 7.64 8.07
CA LYS A 151 -14.72 8.95 8.73
C LYS A 151 -13.73 9.18 9.87
N ASP A 152 -13.20 8.11 10.43
CA ASP A 152 -12.18 8.13 11.49
C ASP A 152 -11.16 7.02 11.22
N TYR A 153 -9.95 7.41 10.85
CA TYR A 153 -8.87 6.48 10.52
C TYR A 153 -8.35 5.70 11.74
N LYS A 154 -8.41 6.29 12.94
CA LYS A 154 -7.99 5.62 14.19
C LYS A 154 -9.00 4.56 14.60
N ALA A 155 -10.28 4.87 14.48
CA ALA A 155 -11.36 3.90 14.69
C ALA A 155 -11.24 2.75 13.69
N PHE A 156 -11.08 3.05 12.40
CA PHE A 156 -10.91 2.04 11.36
C PHE A 156 -9.69 1.12 11.63
N LEU A 157 -8.54 1.68 12.00
CA LEU A 157 -7.37 0.90 12.41
C LEU A 157 -7.70 -0.03 13.59
N THR A 158 -8.38 0.51 14.61
CA THR A 158 -8.77 -0.27 15.80
C THR A 158 -9.72 -1.41 15.42
N GLU A 159 -10.68 -1.18 14.53
CA GLU A 159 -11.64 -2.19 14.07
C GLU A 159 -11.00 -3.26 13.17
N SER A 160 -9.99 -2.89 12.38
CA SER A 160 -9.28 -3.80 11.47
C SER A 160 -8.59 -4.96 12.19
N LYS A 161 -8.20 -4.75 13.45
CA LYS A 161 -7.31 -5.64 14.21
C LYS A 161 -5.96 -5.92 13.53
N ALA A 162 -5.47 -4.96 12.73
CA ALA A 162 -4.17 -5.08 12.08
C ALA A 162 -3.03 -5.23 13.10
N ASP A 163 -3.10 -4.54 14.25
CA ASP A 163 -2.07 -4.64 15.29
C ASP A 163 -1.97 -6.06 15.87
N GLU A 164 -3.08 -6.77 16.04
CA GLU A 164 -3.09 -8.16 16.51
C GLU A 164 -2.41 -9.09 15.48
N LYS A 165 -2.65 -8.86 14.18
CA LYS A 165 -2.06 -9.63 13.08
C LYS A 165 -0.59 -9.33 12.83
N LEU A 166 -0.16 -8.07 12.97
CA LEU A 166 1.20 -7.63 12.62
C LEU A 166 2.17 -7.69 13.81
N SER A 167 1.65 -7.63 15.04
CA SER A 167 2.45 -7.76 16.26
C SER A 167 2.61 -9.22 16.70
N GLY A 168 1.59 -10.06 16.49
CA GLY A 168 1.68 -11.51 16.66
C GLY A 168 2.31 -12.13 15.43
N GLY A 169 3.37 -12.91 15.56
CA GLY A 169 4.12 -13.52 14.44
C GLY A 169 3.36 -14.58 13.60
N SER A 170 2.07 -14.38 13.33
CA SER A 170 1.29 -15.19 12.42
C SER A 170 1.80 -14.97 11.00
N LYS A 171 2.18 -16.07 10.34
CA LYS A 171 2.60 -16.06 8.94
C LYS A 171 1.42 -15.68 8.04
N PHE A 172 1.69 -14.81 7.07
CA PHE A 172 0.80 -14.43 5.98
C PHE A 172 0.62 -15.55 4.96
#